data_AF-A0A946YK51-F1
#
_entry.id   AF-A0A946YK51-F1
#
_cell.length_a   1.000
_cell.length_b   1.000
_cell.length_c   1.000
_cell.angle_alpha   90.00
_cell.angle_beta   90.00
_cell.angle_gamma   90.00
#
_symmetry.space_group_name_H-M   'P 1'
#
loop_
_entity.id
_entity.type
_entity.pdbx_description
1 polymer ?
#
loop_
_entity_poly.entity_id
_entity_poly.type
_entity_poly.pdbx_seq_one_letter_code
_entity_poly.pdbx_strand_id
1 'polypeptide(L)' 'MARSLIGGLLARGFAGERIVASDPSSECLAAVRELGAQTVADNEQLAARANVVVLAVKPQVMQQVLQPLA' A
#
# COMPACT_ATOMS: atom_id res chain seq x y z
N MET A 1 7.36 -1.38 -7.13
CA MET A 1 8.12 -0.94 -5.93
C MET A 1 7.43 -1.38 -4.65
N ALA A 2 6.17 -0.99 -4.39
CA ALA A 2 5.43 -1.35 -3.16
C ALA A 2 5.52 -2.84 -2.80
N ARG A 3 5.24 -3.74 -3.76
CA ARG A 3 5.34 -5.20 -3.56
C ARG A 3 6.69 -5.65 -3.00
N SER A 4 7.80 -5.13 -3.53
CA SER A 4 9.15 -5.49 -3.08
C SER A 4 9.44 -4.97 -1.67
N LEU A 5 8.98 -3.74 -1.35
CA LEU A 5 9.10 -3.18 0.01
C LEU A 5 8.31 -4.02 1.02
N ILE A 6 7.06 -4.35 0.68
CA ILE A 6 6.18 -5.19 1.51
C ILE A 6 6.82 -6.57 1.72
N GLY A 7 7.28 -7.23 0.65
CA GLY A 7 7.97 -8.52 0.74
C GLY A 7 9.21 -8.47 1.64
N GLY A 8 10.00 -7.38 1.55
CA GLY A 8 11.16 -7.18 2.43
C GLY A 8 10.79 -6.97 3.90
N LEU A 9 9.70 -6.25 4.19
CA LEU A 9 9.21 -6.07 5.57
C LEU A 9 8.71 -7.40 6.16
N LEU A 10 7.93 -8.14 5.39
CA LEU A 10 7.42 -9.47 5.80
C LEU A 10 8.57 -10.44 6.06
N ALA A 11 9.58 -10.48 5.17
CA ALA A 11 10.77 -11.32 5.35
C ALA A 11 11.58 -10.97 6.61
N ARG A 12 11.46 -9.73 7.11
CA ARG A 12 12.08 -9.27 8.37
C ARG A 12 11.20 -9.47 9.60
N GLY A 13 10.05 -10.14 9.45
CA GLY A 13 9.16 -10.48 10.56
C GLY A 13 8.12 -9.41 10.91
N PHE A 14 7.87 -8.43 10.04
CA PHE A 14 6.71 -7.55 10.23
C PHE A 14 5.42 -8.34 10.02
N ALA A 15 4.48 -8.19 10.96
CA ALA A 15 3.16 -8.78 10.86
C ALA A 15 2.39 -8.21 9.66
N GLY A 16 1.89 -9.08 8.78
CA GLY A 16 1.19 -8.67 7.55
C GLY A 16 -0.12 -7.92 7.83
N GLU A 17 -0.74 -8.15 8.98
CA GLU A 17 -1.90 -7.42 9.48
C GLU A 17 -1.60 -5.95 9.76
N ARG A 18 -0.33 -5.59 9.94
CA ARG A 18 0.13 -4.21 10.15
C ARG A 18 0.54 -3.52 8.85
N ILE A 19 0.45 -4.21 7.72
CA ILE A 19 0.82 -3.70 6.40
C ILE A 19 -0.44 -3.67 5.54
N VAL A 20 -0.81 -2.48 5.09
CA VAL A 20 -1.94 -2.26 4.18
C VAL A 20 -1.45 -1.59 2.91
N ALA A 21 -1.94 -2.04 1.75
CA ALA A 21 -1.64 -1.43 0.46
C ALA A 21 -2.92 -1.11 -0.33
N SER A 22 -2.88 0.00 -1.05
CA SER A 22 -3.85 0.34 -2.09
C SER A 22 -3.12 0.46 -3.43
N ASP A 23 -3.81 0.08 -4.51
CA ASP A 23 -3.33 0.19 -5.87
C ASP A 23 -4.55 0.16 -6.81
N PRO A 24 -4.60 0.99 -7.87
CA PRO A 24 -5.67 0.90 -8.87
C PRO A 24 -5.69 -0.45 -9.62
N SER A 25 -4.57 -1.18 -9.67
CA SER A 25 -4.47 -2.49 -10.29
C SER A 25 -4.91 -3.61 -9.33
N SER A 26 -6.00 -4.29 -9.69
CA SER A 26 -6.49 -5.46 -8.94
C SER A 26 -5.47 -6.61 -8.92
N GLU A 27 -4.67 -6.77 -9.97
CA GLU A 27 -3.59 -7.76 -10.04
C GLU A 27 -2.49 -7.45 -9.02
N CYS A 28 -2.10 -6.17 -8.89
CA CYS A 28 -1.14 -5.76 -7.88
C CYS A 28 -1.67 -5.99 -6.46
N LEU A 29 -2.95 -5.71 -6.22
CA LEU A 29 -3.59 -5.99 -4.93
C LEU A 29 -3.65 -7.50 -4.63
N ALA A 30 -3.96 -8.34 -5.62
CA ALA A 30 -3.94 -9.80 -5.46
C ALA A 30 -2.53 -10.30 -5.08
N ALA A 31 -1.50 -9.84 -5.78
CA ALA A 31 -0.12 -10.20 -5.50
C ALA A 31 0.35 -9.74 -4.10
N VAL A 32 -0.19 -8.63 -3.57
CA VAL A 32 0.09 -8.20 -2.19
C VAL A 32 -0.63 -9.08 -1.16
N ARG A 33 -1.88 -9.48 -1.43
CA ARG A 33 -2.63 -10.41 -0.57
C ARG A 33 -1.94 -11.78 -0.49
N GLU A 34 -1.41 -12.28 -1.61
CA GLU A 34 -0.66 -13.54 -1.65
C GLU A 34 0.62 -13.50 -0.80
N LEU A 35 1.22 -12.32 -0.61
CA LEU A 35 2.35 -12.14 0.30
C LEU A 35 1.93 -12.15 1.78
N GLY A 36 0.63 -12.05 2.09
CA GLY A 36 0.10 -12.02 3.45
C GLY A 36 -0.15 -10.63 4.02
N ALA A 37 -0.12 -9.58 3.21
CA ALA A 37 -0.45 -8.22 3.63
C ALA A 37 -1.92 -7.86 3.31
N GLN A 38 -2.47 -6.89 4.04
CA GLN A 38 -3.82 -6.40 3.80
C GLN A 38 -3.88 -5.47 2.59
N THR A 39 -5.04 -5.38 1.95
CA THR A 39 -5.27 -4.41 0.87
C THR A 39 -6.63 -3.75 0.96
N VAL A 40 -6.69 -2.53 0.46
CA VAL A 40 -7.92 -1.73 0.34
C VAL A 40 -8.00 -1.11 -1.05
N ALA A 41 -9.20 -0.75 -1.48
CA ALA A 41 -9.41 -0.16 -2.80
C ALA A 41 -9.10 1.34 -2.86
N ASP A 42 -9.08 2.00 -1.69
CA ASP A 42 -9.08 3.45 -1.60
C ASP A 42 -7.94 3.99 -0.71
N ASN A 43 -7.37 5.11 -1.14
CA ASN A 43 -6.22 5.72 -0.47
C ASN A 43 -6.61 6.41 0.84
N GLU A 44 -7.81 6.97 0.94
CA GLU A 44 -8.32 7.62 2.16
C GLU A 44 -8.56 6.58 3.25
N GLN A 45 -9.15 5.42 2.87
CA GLN A 45 -9.31 4.30 3.80
C GLN A 45 -7.97 3.76 4.32
N LEU A 46 -6.95 3.72 3.46
CA LEU A 46 -5.60 3.35 3.86
C LEU A 46 -5.04 4.39 4.83
N ALA A 47 -5.09 5.67 4.46
CA ALA A 47 -4.53 6.77 5.25
C ALA A 47 -5.19 6.89 6.63
N ALA A 48 -6.50 6.67 6.73
CA ALA A 48 -7.24 6.69 7.99
C ALA A 48 -6.81 5.58 8.98
N ARG A 49 -6.24 4.48 8.49
CA ARG A 49 -5.82 3.32 9.30
C ARG A 49 -4.31 3.28 9.54
N ALA A 50 -3.53 3.98 8.73
CA ALA A 50 -2.09 3.90 8.74
C ALA A 50 -1.45 4.96 9.65
N ASN A 51 -0.52 4.55 10.50
CA ASN A 51 0.32 5.49 11.25
C ASN A 51 1.42 6.12 10.38
N VAL A 52 1.85 5.41 9.33
CA VAL A 52 2.89 5.84 8.38
C VAL A 52 2.42 5.48 6.98
N VAL A 53 2.43 6.46 6.07
CA VAL A 53 2.07 6.27 4.67
C VAL A 53 3.32 6.39 3.80
N VAL A 54 3.56 5.38 2.96
CA VAL A 54 4.64 5.38 1.97
C VAL A 54 4.03 5.53 0.58
N LEU A 55 4.31 6.66 -0.08
CA LEU A 55 3.80 6.95 -1.43
C LEU A 55 4.65 6.23 -2.48
N ALA A 56 4.29 4.98 -2.78
CA ALA A 56 4.97 4.15 -3.77
C ALA A 56 4.41 4.32 -5.20
N VAL A 57 4.02 5.55 -5.55
CA VAL A 57 3.39 5.91 -6.82
C VAL A 57 4.36 6.60 -7.77
N LYS A 58 4.00 6.66 -9.06
CA LYS A 58 4.78 7.39 -10.06
C LYS A 58 4.69 8.90 -9.80
N PRO A 59 5.77 9.68 -10.02
CA PRO A 59 5.75 11.14 -9.79
C PRO A 59 4.63 11.87 -10.53
N GLN A 60 4.26 11.41 -11.74
CA GLN A 60 3.24 12.03 -12.58
C GLN A 60 1.84 12.02 -11.97
N VAL A 61 1.54 11.05 -11.09
CA VAL A 61 0.23 10.91 -10.45
C VAL A 61 0.24 11.34 -8.98
N MET A 62 1.39 11.79 -8.47
CA MET A 62 1.58 12.11 -7.05
C MET A 62 0.58 13.17 -6.56
N GLN A 63 0.39 14.25 -7.34
CA GLN A 63 -0.54 15.32 -6.98
C GLN A 63 -1.98 14.80 -6.85
N GLN A 64 -2.44 14.00 -7.82
CA GLN A 64 -3.79 13.42 -7.81
C GLN A 64 -3.99 12.48 -6.63
N VAL A 65 -2.96 11.72 -6.26
CA VAL A 65 -3.00 10.80 -5.12
C VAL A 65 -3.05 11.56 -3.79
N LEU A 66 -2.35 12.70 -3.68
CA LEU A 66 -2.24 13.48 -2.45
C LEU A 66 -3.44 14.40 -2.20
N GLN A 67 -4.07 14.93 -3.24
CA GLN A 67 -5.17 15.90 -3.09
C GLN A 67 -6.33 15.42 -2.18
N PRO A 68 -6.80 14.17 -2.29
CA PRO A 68 -7.85 13.66 -1.39
C PRO A 68 -7.38 13.37 0.04
N LEU A 69 -6.06 13.36 0.30
CA LEU A 69 -5.48 13.00 1.59
C LEU A 69 -5.15 14.22 2.48
N ALA A 70 -5.50 15.43 2.02
CA ALA A 70 -5.19 16.71 2.66
C ALA A 70 -6.27 17.18 3.64
#